data_AF-A0A1E4JCT6-F1
#
_entry.id   AF-A0A1E4JCT6-F1
#
_cell.length_a   1.000
_cell.length_b   1.000
_cell.length_c   1.000
_cell.angle_alpha   90.00
_cell.angle_beta   90.00
_cell.angle_gamma   90.00
#
_symmetry.space_group_name_H-M   'P 1'
#
loop_
_entity.id
_entity.type
_entity.pdbx_description
1 polymer ?
#
loop_
_entity_poly.entity_id
_entity_poly.type
_entity_poly.pdbx_seq_one_letter_code
_entity_poly.pdbx_strand_id
1 'polypeptide(L)'
;MSDSSFMSLALSGRVLADEIEDFLEIWHKSDSEQEAHEFLGMTFEEYSLWASDADMIDIILTARHNHRPLKEAVNDNLQYQERIAARSDEAGKLAILARWIAAQRDR
;
A
#
# COMPACT_ATOMS: atom_id res chain seq x y z
N MET A 1 -9.52 13.16 -6.78
CA MET A 1 -9.80 11.89 -6.11
C MET A 1 -11.29 11.86 -5.84
N SER A 2 -11.99 10.77 -6.16
CA SER A 2 -13.41 10.63 -5.82
C SER A 2 -13.56 10.57 -4.31
N ASP A 3 -14.50 11.34 -3.76
CA ASP A 3 -14.80 11.37 -2.31
C ASP A 3 -15.26 10.00 -1.76
N SER A 4 -15.57 9.05 -2.64
CA SER A 4 -16.00 7.68 -2.32
C SER A 4 -14.94 6.61 -2.58
N SER A 5 -13.69 6.98 -2.90
CA SER A 5 -12.62 6.00 -3.09
C SER A 5 -12.23 5.33 -1.77
N PHE A 6 -11.70 4.10 -1.84
CA PHE A 6 -11.20 3.39 -0.66
C PHE A 6 -10.23 4.29 0.15
N MET A 7 -9.26 4.92 -0.52
CA MET A 7 -8.28 5.78 0.13
C MET A 7 -8.94 6.96 0.87
N SER A 8 -9.93 7.62 0.27
CA SER A 8 -10.64 8.72 0.92
C SER A 8 -11.45 8.25 2.14
N LEU A 9 -12.09 7.09 2.04
CA LEU A 9 -12.88 6.52 3.13
C LEU A 9 -12.01 6.00 4.27
N ALA A 10 -10.88 5.34 3.95
CA ALA A 10 -9.93 4.83 4.93
C ALA A 10 -9.25 5.98 5.69
N LEU A 11 -8.81 7.03 4.98
CA LEU A 11 -8.21 8.22 5.60
C LEU A 11 -9.19 9.01 6.48
N SER A 12 -10.50 8.88 6.25
CA SER A 12 -11.53 9.48 7.10
C SER A 12 -12.05 8.55 8.21
N GLY A 13 -11.49 7.33 8.32
CA GLY A 13 -11.87 6.35 9.34
C GLY A 13 -13.26 5.75 9.13
N ARG A 14 -13.78 5.78 7.89
CA ARG A 14 -15.10 5.23 7.54
C ARG A 14 -15.04 3.76 7.13
N VAL A 15 -13.86 3.31 6.68
CA VAL A 15 -13.56 1.91 6.36
C VAL A 15 -12.22 1.54 6.98
N LEU A 16 -12.04 0.25 7.23
CA LEU A 16 -10.83 -0.36 7.73
C LEU A 16 -9.91 -0.77 6.57
N ALA A 17 -8.66 -1.09 6.89
CA ALA A 17 -7.64 -1.37 5.89
C ALA A 17 -7.86 -2.72 5.17
N ASP A 18 -8.44 -3.70 5.87
CA ASP A 18 -8.83 -5.02 5.36
C ASP A 18 -10.01 -4.96 4.39
N GLU A 19 -10.86 -3.94 4.49
CA GLU A 19 -11.98 -3.73 3.56
C GLU A 19 -11.53 -3.36 2.13
N ILE A 20 -10.22 -3.13 1.87
CA ILE A 20 -9.70 -2.86 0.52
C ILE A 20 -10.07 -3.97 -0.48
N GLU A 21 -10.13 -5.22 -0.02
CA GLU A 21 -10.49 -6.37 -0.86
C GLU A 21 -11.95 -6.30 -1.35
N ASP A 22 -12.87 -5.80 -0.51
CA ASP A 22 -14.27 -5.60 -0.90
C ASP A 22 -14.40 -4.55 -2.01
N PHE A 23 -13.59 -3.48 -1.96
CA PHE A 23 -13.56 -2.48 -3.01
C PHE A 23 -13.00 -3.04 -4.32
N LEU A 24 -12.02 -3.94 -4.27
CA LEU A 24 -11.53 -4.63 -5.45
C LEU A 24 -12.56 -5.60 -6.03
N GLU A 25 -13.32 -6.30 -5.20
CA GLU A 25 -14.43 -7.11 -5.68
C GLU A 25 -15.49 -6.26 -6.39
N ILE A 26 -15.82 -5.08 -5.84
CA ILE A 26 -16.75 -4.14 -6.46
C ILE A 26 -16.20 -3.70 -7.82
N TRP A 27 -14.91 -3.34 -7.90
CA TRP A 27 -14.26 -2.97 -9.15
C TRP A 27 -14.33 -4.12 -10.17
N HIS A 28 -13.98 -5.34 -9.78
CA HIS A 28 -14.03 -6.54 -10.63
C HIS A 28 -15.43 -6.86 -11.17
N LYS A 29 -16.48 -6.55 -10.40
CA LYS A 29 -17.88 -6.77 -10.79
C LYS A 29 -18.49 -5.58 -11.53
N SER A 30 -17.79 -4.44 -11.57
CA SER A 30 -18.24 -3.23 -12.24
C SER A 30 -17.79 -3.19 -13.70
N ASP A 31 -18.54 -2.48 -14.53
CA ASP A 31 -18.13 -2.13 -15.90
C ASP A 31 -17.23 -0.87 -15.92
N SER A 32 -16.41 -0.67 -14.88
CA SER A 32 -15.56 0.52 -14.77
C SER A 32 -14.46 0.50 -15.82
N GLU A 33 -14.28 1.61 -16.54
CA GLU A 33 -13.15 1.82 -17.44
C GLU A 33 -11.87 2.25 -16.71
N GLN A 34 -11.96 2.55 -15.41
CA GLN A 34 -10.82 2.99 -14.60
C GLN A 34 -9.92 1.81 -14.25
N GLU A 35 -8.61 2.06 -14.17
CA GLU A 35 -7.68 1.07 -13.63
C GLU A 35 -7.93 0.87 -12.12
N ALA A 36 -7.63 -0.33 -11.60
CA ALA A 36 -7.90 -0.68 -10.20
C ALA A 36 -7.30 0.32 -9.19
N HIS A 37 -6.07 0.81 -9.45
CA HIS A 37 -5.43 1.81 -8.59
C HIS A 37 -6.17 3.15 -8.60
N GLU A 38 -6.72 3.57 -9.74
CA GLU A 38 -7.49 4.80 -9.86
C GLU A 38 -8.83 4.70 -9.13
N PHE A 39 -9.50 3.55 -9.26
CA PHE A 39 -10.75 3.26 -8.57
C PHE A 39 -10.58 3.28 -7.05
N LEU A 40 -9.50 2.68 -6.55
CA LEU A 40 -9.14 2.69 -5.13
C LEU A 40 -8.67 4.06 -4.63
N GLY A 41 -8.33 4.98 -5.52
CA GLY A 41 -7.76 6.29 -5.18
C GLY A 41 -6.28 6.25 -4.81
N MET A 42 -5.58 5.20 -5.22
CA MET A 42 -4.15 4.99 -5.01
C MET A 42 -3.35 5.52 -6.20
N THR A 43 -2.05 5.78 -6.01
CA THR A 43 -1.15 5.82 -7.16
C THR A 43 -0.81 4.41 -7.62
N PHE A 44 -0.34 4.27 -8.86
CA PHE A 44 0.17 2.99 -9.36
C PHE A 44 1.28 2.41 -8.47
N GLU A 45 2.13 3.26 -7.88
CA GLU A 45 3.22 2.82 -6.98
C GLU A 45 2.69 2.23 -5.68
N GLU A 46 1.68 2.87 -5.07
CA GLU A 46 1.02 2.38 -3.86
C GLU A 46 0.30 1.07 -4.13
N TYR A 47 -0.44 0.99 -5.23
CA TYR A 47 -1.13 -0.23 -5.63
C TYR A 47 -0.17 -1.37 -5.91
N SER A 48 0.94 -1.10 -6.63
CA SER A 48 1.95 -2.13 -6.91
C SER A 48 2.62 -2.67 -5.63
N LEU A 49 2.83 -1.79 -4.64
CA LEU A 49 3.38 -2.18 -3.35
C LEU A 49 2.40 -3.06 -2.58
N TRP A 50 1.15 -2.61 -2.43
CA TRP A 50 0.09 -3.37 -1.77
C TRP A 50 -0.19 -4.71 -2.45
N ALA A 51 -0.23 -4.75 -3.78
CA ALA A 51 -0.40 -5.99 -4.55
C ALA A 51 0.78 -6.96 -4.39
N SER A 52 1.96 -6.47 -4.00
CA SER A 52 3.13 -7.30 -3.71
C SER A 52 3.14 -7.81 -2.26
N ASP A 53 2.59 -7.03 -1.33
CA ASP A 53 2.47 -7.36 0.08
C ASP A 53 1.26 -6.62 0.69
N ALA A 54 0.20 -7.36 1.01
CA ALA A 54 -1.06 -6.81 1.51
C ALA A 54 -0.90 -6.08 2.85
N ASP A 55 0.10 -6.46 3.67
CA ASP A 55 0.40 -5.83 4.96
C ASP A 55 0.88 -4.37 4.79
N MET A 56 1.25 -3.95 3.58
CA MET A 56 1.72 -2.58 3.31
C MET A 56 0.60 -1.54 3.30
N ILE A 57 -0.67 -1.95 3.35
CA ILE A 57 -1.79 -1.01 3.30
C ILE A 57 -1.74 -0.01 4.47
N ASP A 58 -1.39 -0.48 5.67
CA ASP A 58 -1.28 0.35 6.86
C ASP A 58 -0.17 1.41 6.72
N ILE A 59 0.95 1.02 6.10
CA ILE A 59 2.07 1.91 5.83
C ILE A 59 1.68 2.98 4.80
N ILE A 60 0.96 2.59 3.74
CA ILE A 60 0.46 3.51 2.71
C ILE A 60 -0.52 4.53 3.32
N LEU A 61 -1.51 4.06 4.09
CA LEU A 61 -2.48 4.93 4.75
C LEU A 61 -1.81 5.89 5.73
N THR A 62 -0.87 5.39 6.54
CA THR A 62 -0.11 6.22 7.48
C THR A 62 0.75 7.27 6.77
N ALA A 63 1.41 6.90 5.67
CA ALA A 63 2.22 7.82 4.88
C ALA A 63 1.36 8.94 4.29
N ARG A 64 0.19 8.59 3.73
CA ARG A 64 -0.78 9.54 3.17
C ARG A 64 -1.34 10.49 4.23
N HIS A 65 -1.78 9.96 5.36
CA HIS A 65 -2.30 10.75 6.47
C HIS A 65 -1.29 11.78 6.98
N ASN A 66 -0.02 11.38 7.06
CA ASN A 66 1.06 12.24 7.56
C ASN A 66 1.73 13.09 6.46
N HIS A 67 1.21 13.06 5.23
CA HIS A 67 1.82 13.71 4.05
C HIS A 67 3.30 13.36 3.86
N ARG A 68 3.68 12.14 4.22
CA ARG A 68 5.05 11.63 4.12
C ARG A 68 5.27 10.95 2.76
N PRO A 69 6.45 11.09 2.13
CA PRO A 69 6.77 10.33 0.93
C PRO A 69 6.71 8.81 1.17
N LEU A 70 6.02 8.09 0.29
CA LEU A 70 5.83 6.62 0.40
C LEU A 70 7.17 5.89 0.56
N LYS A 71 8.18 6.26 -0.25
CA LYS A 71 9.51 5.65 -0.21
C LYS A 71 10.17 5.71 1.17
N GLU A 72 10.02 6.83 1.87
CA GLU A 72 10.58 6.98 3.21
C GLU A 72 9.82 6.12 4.23
N ALA A 73 8.48 6.06 4.14
CA ALA A 73 7.67 5.23 5.01
C ALA A 73 8.00 3.72 4.85
N VAL A 74 8.19 3.27 3.60
CA VAL A 74 8.58 1.88 3.30
C VAL A 74 9.99 1.58 3.78
N ASN A 75 10.94 2.52 3.59
CA ASN A 75 12.31 2.34 4.07
C ASN A 75 12.37 2.21 5.61
N ASP A 76 11.61 3.02 6.34
CA ASP A 76 11.54 2.91 7.79
C ASP A 76 10.91 1.60 8.25
N ASN A 77 9.86 1.15 7.55
CA ASN A 77 9.24 -0.15 7.82
C ASN A 77 10.24 -1.29 7.59
N LEU A 78 10.98 -1.27 6.48
CA LEU A 78 12.02 -2.25 6.19
C LEU A 78 13.08 -2.28 7.31
N GLN A 79 13.61 -1.13 7.72
CA GLN A 79 14.60 -1.04 8.80
C GLN A 79 14.04 -1.50 10.15
N TYR A 80 12.75 -1.28 10.41
CA TYR A 80 12.08 -1.79 11.60
C TYR A 80 11.96 -3.31 11.55
N GLN A 81 11.46 -3.85 10.44
CA GLN A 81 11.32 -5.29 10.25
C GLN A 81 12.66 -6.01 10.25
N GLU A 82 13.73 -5.49 9.65
CA GLU A 82 15.08 -6.09 9.72
C GLU A 82 15.56 -6.26 11.17
N ARG A 83 15.31 -5.26 12.02
CA ARG A 83 15.68 -5.32 13.45
C ARG A 83 14.88 -6.36 14.23
N ILE A 84 13.65 -6.66 13.80
CA ILE A 84 12.78 -7.68 14.41
C ILE A 84 13.05 -9.07 13.82
N ALA A 85 13.20 -9.19 12.50
CA ALA A 85 13.47 -10.41 11.76
C ALA A 85 14.89 -10.96 11.99
N ALA A 86 15.83 -10.14 12.48
CA ALA A 86 17.03 -10.67 13.14
C ALA A 86 16.69 -11.63 14.32
N ARG A 87 15.42 -11.68 14.75
CA ARG A 87 14.86 -12.59 15.76
C ARG A 87 13.74 -13.51 15.21
N SER A 88 13.29 -13.41 13.95
CA SER A 88 12.19 -14.21 13.36
C SER A 88 12.38 -14.53 11.86
N ASP A 89 11.72 -15.58 11.37
CA ASP A 89 11.93 -16.17 10.01
C ASP A 89 11.24 -15.41 8.85
N GLU A 90 11.09 -14.08 8.94
CA GLU A 90 10.29 -13.27 7.99
C GLU A 90 11.07 -12.79 6.75
N ALA A 91 12.07 -13.56 6.31
CA ALA A 91 13.03 -13.18 5.28
C ALA A 91 12.42 -12.88 3.89
N GLY A 92 11.29 -13.51 3.56
CA GLY A 92 10.62 -13.33 2.27
C GLY A 92 10.04 -11.94 2.06
N LYS A 93 9.37 -11.38 3.09
CA LYS A 93 8.77 -10.03 3.01
C LYS A 93 9.83 -8.94 2.89
N LEU A 94 10.93 -9.07 3.64
CA LEU A 94 12.07 -8.14 3.55
C LEU A 94 12.65 -8.06 2.14
N ALA A 95 12.79 -9.21 1.46
CA ALA A 95 13.31 -9.25 0.10
C ALA A 95 12.40 -8.52 -0.91
N ILE A 96 11.08 -8.61 -0.74
CA ILE A 96 10.10 -7.91 -1.58
C ILE A 96 10.23 -6.39 -1.39
N LEU A 97 10.25 -5.91 -0.14
CA LEU A 97 10.37 -4.48 0.18
C LEU A 97 11.71 -3.89 -0.27
N ALA A 98 12.81 -4.60 -0.03
CA ALA A 98 14.15 -4.17 -0.46
C ALA A 98 14.22 -4.04 -1.99
N ARG A 99 13.64 -4.99 -2.72
CA ARG A 99 13.57 -4.95 -4.18
C ARG A 99 12.74 -3.76 -4.68
N TRP A 100 11.61 -3.48 -4.03
CA TRP A 100 10.76 -2.35 -4.38
C TRP A 100 11.49 -1.01 -4.21
N ILE A 101 12.19 -0.80 -3.07
CA ILE A 101 13.01 0.41 -2.84
C ILE A 101 14.10 0.57 -3.89
N ALA A 102 14.79 -0.53 -4.24
CA ALA A 102 15.84 -0.52 -5.25
C ALA A 102 15.31 -0.10 -6.63
N ALA A 103 14.13 -0.60 -7.02
CA ALA A 103 13.49 -0.24 -8.29
C ALA A 103 13.11 1.26 -8.39
N GLN A 104 12.94 1.95 -7.26
CA GLN A 104 12.67 3.38 -7.19
C GLN A 104 13.94 4.27 -7.16
N ARG A 105 15.14 3.70 -7.34
CA ARG A 105 16.41 4.46 -7.32
C ARG A 105 16.93 4.81 -8.72
N ASP A 106 16.43 4.13 -9.75
CA ASP A 106 16.85 4.30 -11.15
C ASP A 106 15.86 5.13 -12.00
N ARG A 107 15.00 5.93 -11.37
CA ARG A 107 14.12 6.92 -12.03
C ARG A 107 14.44 8.34 -11.60
#